data_AF-A0A2A3EK37-F1
#
_entry.id   AF-A0A2A3EK37-F1
#
_cell.length_a   1.000
_cell.length_b   1.000
_cell.length_c   1.000
_cell.angle_alpha   90.00
_cell.angle_beta   90.00
_cell.angle_gamma   90.00
#
_symmetry.space_group_name_H-M   'P 1'
#
loop_
_entity.id
_entity.type
_entity.pdbx_description
1 polymer ?
#
loop_
_entity_poly.entity_id
_entity_poly.type
_entity_poly.pdbx_seq_one_letter_code
_entity_poly.pdbx_strand_id
1 'polypeptide(L)'
;MLIEAYLLCYKQIKFVRNATMARVAEKRIISTIFVSLHLIQTFSCYYSRTMSGIMELYKDIMENKSHPITKDWFLISGPGPVTMIIVSYLYFSLSAGPRYMKDKKPYELRIPMIVYNFIQVLFSIYIFYEGLMAGWLYDYNYYCQPVDYTDNPLSRRMANAVHFYFTCKLIELLDTVFFVLRKKNRQISSLHVYHHALMPICGWIGCRFLPNGHGTLLGVINAFIHIIMYMYYMLASIGPHMNKYLWWKKYLTSLQLIQFCIIFVHTFQIFFNGCNYPVFLTFLLNFNSLVFIYLFGSFYIENYIKNKEQKKNKTEKITKTANKME
;
A
#
# COMPACT_ATOMS: atom_id res chain seq x y z
N MET A 1 -3.44 26.27 -27.20
CA MET A 1 -3.39 24.80 -26.96
C MET A 1 -4.69 24.04 -27.23
N LEU A 2 -5.76 24.11 -26.40
CA LEU A 2 -7.01 23.32 -26.64
C LEU A 2 -7.71 23.66 -27.97
N ILE A 3 -7.84 24.96 -28.29
CA ILE A 3 -8.44 25.43 -29.55
C ILE A 3 -7.56 25.10 -30.76
N GLU A 4 -6.24 25.12 -30.60
CA GLU A 4 -5.29 24.81 -31.67
C GLU A 4 -5.28 23.31 -32.01
N ALA A 5 -5.31 22.44 -30.99
CA ALA A 5 -5.46 21.00 -31.20
C ALA A 5 -6.80 20.64 -31.86
N TYR A 6 -7.88 21.33 -31.48
CA TYR A 6 -9.19 21.20 -32.10
C TYR A 6 -9.19 21.67 -33.57
N LEU A 7 -8.58 22.82 -33.87
CA LEU A 7 -8.44 23.36 -35.22
C LEU A 7 -7.53 22.48 -36.10
N LEU A 8 -6.47 21.88 -35.55
CA LEU A 8 -5.59 20.94 -36.25
C LEU A 8 -6.32 19.63 -36.58
N CYS A 9 -7.04 19.03 -35.62
CA CYS A 9 -7.86 17.83 -35.87
C CYS A 9 -9.00 18.13 -36.86
N TYR A 10 -9.68 19.29 -36.74
CA TYR A 10 -10.73 19.72 -37.66
C TYR A 10 -10.20 19.99 -39.08
N LYS A 11 -9.04 20.65 -39.23
CA LYS A 11 -8.39 20.87 -40.53
C LYS A 11 -7.98 19.55 -41.20
N GLN A 12 -7.46 18.60 -40.45
CA GLN A 12 -7.07 17.28 -40.97
C GLN A 12 -8.27 16.44 -41.42
N ILE A 13 -9.36 16.42 -40.64
CA ILE A 13 -10.62 15.75 -41.01
C ILE A 13 -11.20 16.36 -42.30
N LYS A 14 -11.13 17.68 -42.44
CA LYS A 14 -11.64 18.41 -43.61
C LYS A 14 -10.77 18.21 -44.87
N PHE A 15 -9.45 18.04 -44.71
CA PHE A 15 -8.51 17.77 -45.80
C PHE A 15 -8.80 16.42 -46.49
N VAL A 16 -9.07 15.39 -45.69
CA VAL A 16 -9.37 14.05 -46.21
C VAL A 16 -10.68 14.05 -47.00
N ARG A 17 -11.71 14.77 -46.53
CA ARG A 17 -13.04 14.86 -47.19
C ARG A 17 -13.01 15.38 -48.65
N ASN A 18 -11.97 16.10 -49.07
CA ASN A 18 -11.92 16.79 -50.36
C ASN A 18 -11.17 16.03 -51.49
N ALA A 19 -10.62 14.84 -51.24
CA ALA A 19 -9.92 14.08 -52.28
C ALA A 19 -10.86 13.05 -52.93
N THR A 20 -11.37 13.30 -54.15
CA THR A 20 -11.90 12.24 -55.03
C THR A 20 -12.06 12.72 -56.48
N MET A 21 -11.61 11.90 -57.44
CA MET A 21 -12.19 11.68 -58.78
C MET A 21 -11.44 10.54 -59.52
N ALA A 22 -11.95 9.30 -59.53
CA ALA A 22 -11.76 8.26 -60.59
C ALA A 22 -12.51 6.92 -60.29
N ARG A 23 -12.42 5.90 -61.17
CA ARG A 23 -13.44 4.88 -61.58
C ARG A 23 -13.80 3.75 -60.58
N VAL A 24 -14.90 3.04 -60.88
CA VAL A 24 -15.77 2.23 -59.98
C VAL A 24 -15.13 1.02 -59.25
N ALA A 25 -14.09 0.37 -59.76
CA ALA A 25 -13.37 -0.70 -59.04
C ALA A 25 -12.35 -0.12 -58.04
N GLU A 26 -11.68 0.95 -58.44
CA GLU A 26 -10.84 1.81 -57.59
C GLU A 26 -11.67 2.41 -56.45
N LYS A 27 -12.92 2.81 -56.72
CA LYS A 27 -13.83 3.38 -55.71
C LYS A 27 -14.06 2.47 -54.50
N ARG A 28 -14.09 1.13 -54.65
CA ARG A 28 -14.27 0.23 -53.49
C ARG A 28 -13.01 0.18 -52.63
N ILE A 29 -11.84 0.02 -53.24
CA ILE A 29 -10.55 0.00 -52.52
C ILE A 29 -10.27 1.36 -51.88
N ILE A 30 -10.46 2.45 -52.63
CA ILE A 30 -10.33 3.83 -52.15
C ILE A 30 -11.34 4.12 -51.03
N SER A 31 -12.59 3.67 -51.15
CA SER A 31 -13.60 3.81 -50.09
C SER A 31 -13.21 3.04 -48.83
N THR A 32 -12.74 1.80 -48.94
CA THR A 32 -12.26 1.03 -47.78
C THR A 32 -11.05 1.68 -47.13
N ILE A 33 -10.06 2.12 -47.92
CA ILE A 33 -8.88 2.86 -47.42
C ILE A 33 -9.30 4.16 -46.73
N PHE A 34 -10.26 4.88 -47.30
CA PHE A 34 -10.80 6.12 -46.73
C PHE A 34 -11.53 5.88 -45.41
N VAL A 35 -12.38 4.85 -45.33
CA VAL A 35 -13.06 4.46 -44.10
C VAL A 35 -12.04 4.05 -43.03
N SER A 36 -11.01 3.27 -43.40
CA SER A 36 -9.93 2.90 -42.48
C SER A 36 -9.12 4.11 -42.00
N LEU A 37 -8.74 5.03 -42.88
CA LEU A 37 -8.05 6.29 -42.52
C LEU A 37 -8.92 7.17 -41.63
N HIS A 38 -10.22 7.27 -41.91
CA HIS A 38 -11.15 8.05 -41.09
C HIS A 38 -11.33 7.44 -39.71
N LEU A 39 -11.39 6.10 -39.61
CA LEU A 39 -11.43 5.38 -38.34
C LEU A 39 -10.13 5.56 -37.55
N ILE A 40 -8.97 5.47 -38.20
CA ILE A 40 -7.67 5.69 -37.55
C ILE A 40 -7.56 7.13 -37.03
N GLN A 41 -8.02 8.12 -37.79
CA GLN A 41 -7.90 9.53 -37.42
C GLN A 41 -8.92 9.97 -36.36
N THR A 42 -10.14 9.41 -36.40
CA THR A 42 -11.13 9.59 -35.32
C THR A 42 -10.68 8.89 -34.04
N PHE A 43 -10.12 7.68 -34.14
CA PHE A 43 -9.52 6.99 -32.99
C PHE A 43 -8.32 7.76 -32.43
N SER A 44 -7.44 8.30 -33.27
CA SER A 44 -6.29 9.10 -32.85
C SER A 44 -6.69 10.44 -32.21
N CYS A 45 -7.73 11.11 -32.72
CA CYS A 45 -8.26 12.35 -32.13
C CYS A 45 -9.03 12.09 -30.83
N TYR A 46 -9.78 10.97 -30.74
CA TYR A 46 -10.40 10.51 -29.50
C TYR A 46 -9.35 10.17 -28.44
N TYR A 47 -8.29 9.43 -28.83
CA TYR A 47 -7.16 9.09 -27.98
C TYR A 47 -6.40 10.33 -27.52
N SER A 48 -6.13 11.29 -28.41
CA SER A 48 -5.46 12.55 -28.06
C SER A 48 -6.29 13.40 -27.09
N ARG A 49 -7.62 13.45 -27.26
CA ARG A 49 -8.52 14.22 -26.39
C ARG A 49 -8.71 13.58 -25.01
N THR A 50 -8.79 12.26 -24.96
CA THR A 50 -8.83 11.52 -23.68
C THR A 50 -7.49 11.63 -22.95
N MET A 51 -6.37 11.53 -23.67
CA MET A 51 -5.03 11.70 -23.09
C MET A 51 -4.80 13.12 -22.57
N SER A 52 -5.26 14.16 -23.27
CA SER A 52 -5.15 15.54 -22.80
C SER A 52 -5.96 15.76 -21.52
N GLY A 53 -7.17 15.20 -21.42
CA GLY A 53 -7.99 15.29 -20.20
C GLY A 53 -7.38 14.55 -19.00
N ILE A 54 -6.81 13.36 -19.23
CA ILE A 54 -6.09 12.61 -18.19
C ILE A 54 -4.86 13.39 -17.73
N MET A 55 -4.12 13.99 -18.66
CA MET A 55 -2.92 14.76 -18.34
C MET A 55 -3.26 16.04 -17.57
N GLU A 56 -4.36 16.73 -17.91
CA GLU A 56 -4.87 17.88 -17.15
C GLU A 56 -5.31 17.48 -15.74
N LEU A 57 -6.06 16.39 -15.59
CA LEU A 57 -6.43 15.85 -14.27
C LEU A 57 -5.21 15.45 -13.45
N TYR A 58 -4.24 14.79 -14.08
CA TYR A 58 -2.98 14.42 -13.44
C TYR A 58 -2.22 15.65 -12.96
N LYS A 59 -2.08 16.68 -13.81
CA LYS A 59 -1.45 17.95 -13.43
C LYS A 59 -2.20 18.64 -12.30
N ASP A 60 -3.52 18.71 -12.34
CA ASP A 60 -4.31 19.32 -11.27
C ASP A 60 -4.08 18.62 -9.91
N ILE A 61 -4.11 17.28 -9.90
CA ILE A 61 -3.86 16.51 -8.67
C ILE A 61 -2.43 16.72 -8.19
N MET A 62 -1.46 16.65 -9.09
CA MET A 62 -0.04 16.72 -8.73
C MET A 62 0.43 18.13 -8.41
N GLU A 63 -0.10 19.18 -9.03
CA GLU A 63 0.36 20.56 -8.85
C GLU A 63 -0.51 21.31 -7.85
N ASN A 64 -1.84 21.21 -7.93
CA ASN A 64 -2.76 22.04 -7.15
C ASN A 64 -3.21 21.40 -5.83
N LYS A 65 -3.32 20.06 -5.78
CA LYS A 65 -3.83 19.35 -4.58
C LYS A 65 -2.75 18.85 -3.65
N SER A 66 -1.49 18.94 -4.05
CA SER A 66 -0.36 18.40 -3.29
C SER A 66 0.07 19.33 -2.16
N HIS A 67 0.55 18.75 -1.07
CA HIS A 67 1.00 19.54 0.07
C HIS A 67 2.29 20.32 -0.30
N PRO A 68 2.36 21.63 -0.03
CA PRO A 68 3.44 22.49 -0.53
C PRO A 68 4.82 22.10 0.02
N ILE A 69 4.89 21.56 1.24
CA ILE A 69 6.16 21.23 1.91
C ILE A 69 6.80 19.96 1.34
N THR A 70 6.01 18.92 1.07
CA THR A 70 6.52 17.57 0.79
C THR A 70 6.62 17.25 -0.69
N LYS A 71 6.10 18.13 -1.56
CA LYS A 71 5.97 17.85 -2.99
C LYS A 71 7.29 17.54 -3.72
N ASP A 72 8.40 18.09 -3.25
CA ASP A 72 9.71 17.93 -3.91
C ASP A 72 10.62 16.95 -3.14
N TRP A 73 10.08 16.25 -2.14
CA TRP A 73 10.85 15.31 -1.34
C TRP A 73 11.17 14.02 -2.11
N PHE A 74 12.20 13.32 -1.63
CA PHE A 74 12.67 12.07 -2.20
C PHE A 74 11.52 11.07 -2.36
N LEU A 75 11.32 10.59 -3.60
CA LEU A 75 10.27 9.65 -4.03
C LEU A 75 8.80 10.17 -3.92
N ILE A 76 8.60 11.45 -3.62
CA ILE A 76 7.26 12.07 -3.48
C ILE A 76 6.88 12.94 -4.69
N SER A 77 7.83 13.29 -5.56
CA SER A 77 7.60 14.13 -6.74
C SER A 77 6.53 13.58 -7.70
N GLY A 78 6.42 12.26 -7.81
CA GLY A 78 5.41 11.58 -8.60
C GLY A 78 5.21 10.12 -8.18
N PRO A 79 4.13 9.47 -8.66
CA PRO A 79 3.84 8.09 -8.30
C PRO A 79 4.75 7.08 -9.01
N GLY A 80 5.36 7.46 -10.14
CA GLY A 80 6.14 6.57 -11.01
C GLY A 80 7.20 5.74 -10.28
N PRO A 81 8.11 6.35 -9.50
CA PRO A 81 9.11 5.60 -8.75
C PRO A 81 8.52 4.57 -7.78
N VAL A 82 7.48 4.95 -7.03
CA VAL A 82 6.82 4.03 -6.07
C VAL A 82 6.13 2.89 -6.82
N THR A 83 5.41 3.19 -7.91
CA THR A 83 4.78 2.16 -8.74
C THR A 83 5.82 1.19 -9.30
N MET A 84 6.96 1.67 -9.78
CA MET A 84 8.05 0.82 -10.28
C MET A 84 8.60 -0.10 -9.19
N ILE A 85 8.78 0.41 -7.96
CA ILE A 85 9.22 -0.38 -6.82
C ILE A 85 8.21 -1.47 -6.49
N ILE A 86 6.91 -1.14 -6.42
CA ILE A 86 5.86 -2.12 -6.08
C ILE A 86 5.70 -3.19 -7.16
N VAL A 87 5.73 -2.80 -8.45
CA VAL A 87 5.68 -3.77 -9.56
C VAL A 87 6.90 -4.70 -9.51
N SER A 88 8.09 -4.15 -9.27
CA SER A 88 9.32 -4.94 -9.13
C SER A 88 9.25 -5.88 -7.92
N TYR A 89 8.72 -5.42 -6.80
CA TYR A 89 8.48 -6.21 -5.60
C TYR A 89 7.52 -7.39 -5.86
N LEU A 90 6.40 -7.14 -6.53
CA LEU A 90 5.42 -8.19 -6.86
C LEU A 90 6.02 -9.21 -7.83
N TYR A 91 6.71 -8.75 -8.87
CA TYR A 91 7.39 -9.61 -9.83
C TYR A 91 8.45 -10.48 -9.16
N PHE A 92 9.27 -9.90 -8.28
CA PHE A 92 10.27 -10.62 -7.52
C PHE A 92 9.63 -11.65 -6.57
N SER A 93 8.65 -11.23 -5.79
CA SER A 93 8.07 -12.05 -4.71
C SER A 93 7.27 -13.23 -5.23
N LEU A 94 6.54 -13.05 -6.34
CA LEU A 94 5.62 -14.06 -6.87
C LEU A 94 6.24 -14.91 -7.99
N SER A 95 7.28 -14.41 -8.66
CA SER A 95 7.81 -15.06 -9.86
C SER A 95 9.33 -15.21 -9.84
N ALA A 96 10.08 -14.11 -9.96
CA ALA A 96 11.53 -14.20 -10.21
C ALA A 96 12.31 -14.82 -9.04
N GLY A 97 11.99 -14.43 -7.81
CA GLY A 97 12.63 -14.92 -6.60
C GLY A 97 12.41 -16.42 -6.36
N PRO A 98 11.16 -16.91 -6.32
CA PRO A 98 10.87 -18.34 -6.22
C PRO A 98 11.50 -19.18 -7.34
N ARG A 99 11.51 -18.68 -8.58
CA ARG A 99 12.18 -19.35 -9.72
C ARG A 99 13.69 -19.43 -9.52
N TYR A 100 14.32 -18.33 -9.12
CA TYR A 100 15.76 -18.29 -8.82
C TYR A 100 16.15 -19.25 -7.69
N MET A 101 15.31 -19.38 -6.67
CA MET A 101 15.56 -20.26 -5.53
C MET A 101 15.20 -21.73 -5.80
N LYS A 102 14.54 -22.08 -6.92
CA LYS A 102 14.03 -23.44 -7.18
C LYS A 102 15.10 -24.52 -6.93
N ASP A 103 16.27 -24.35 -7.54
CA ASP A 103 17.36 -25.33 -7.53
C ASP A 103 18.44 -25.04 -6.46
N LYS A 104 18.20 -24.08 -5.56
CA LYS A 104 19.13 -23.69 -4.50
C LYS A 104 18.69 -24.18 -3.12
N LYS A 105 19.64 -24.38 -2.21
CA LYS A 105 19.32 -24.61 -0.79
C LYS A 105 18.86 -23.29 -0.15
N PRO A 106 17.95 -23.33 0.84
CA PRO A 106 17.53 -22.12 1.56
C PRO A 106 18.72 -21.48 2.26
N TYR A 107 18.86 -20.16 2.15
CA TYR A 107 19.98 -19.44 2.76
C TYR A 107 19.86 -19.28 4.27
N GLU A 108 20.98 -19.34 4.98
CA GLU A 108 21.07 -19.11 6.42
C GLU A 108 21.27 -17.62 6.73
N LEU A 109 20.20 -16.85 6.71
CA LEU A 109 20.22 -15.39 6.88
C LEU A 109 19.99 -14.95 8.35
N ARG A 110 20.46 -15.73 9.32
CA ARG A 110 20.16 -15.50 10.75
C ARG A 110 20.64 -14.14 11.25
N ILE A 111 21.93 -13.83 11.09
CA ILE A 111 22.52 -12.58 11.55
C ILE A 111 21.92 -11.37 10.79
N PRO A 112 21.83 -11.38 9.45
CA PRO A 112 21.17 -10.31 8.70
C PRO A 112 19.75 -10.02 9.18
N MET A 113 18.96 -11.06 9.48
CA MET A 113 17.60 -10.88 9.98
C MET A 113 17.56 -10.28 11.39
N ILE A 114 18.47 -10.67 12.29
CA ILE A 114 18.53 -10.07 13.63
C ILE A 114 18.84 -8.58 13.52
N VAL A 115 19.86 -8.22 12.75
CA VAL A 115 20.27 -6.81 12.54
C VAL A 115 19.13 -6.02 11.88
N TYR A 116 18.52 -6.57 10.84
CA TYR A 116 17.40 -5.94 10.15
C TYR A 116 16.21 -5.68 11.08
N ASN A 117 15.77 -6.70 11.84
CA ASN A 117 14.64 -6.54 12.77
C ASN A 117 14.98 -5.55 13.90
N PHE A 118 16.23 -5.52 14.36
CA PHE A 118 16.68 -4.53 15.35
C PHE A 118 16.60 -3.10 14.79
N ILE A 119 17.06 -2.87 13.57
CA ILE A 119 16.95 -1.57 12.89
C ILE A 119 15.47 -1.18 12.72
N GLN A 120 14.60 -2.12 12.33
CA GLN A 120 13.16 -1.86 12.22
C GLN A 120 12.52 -1.47 13.56
N VAL A 121 12.96 -2.06 14.67
CA VAL A 121 12.55 -1.63 16.02
C VAL A 121 12.95 -0.18 16.27
N LEU A 122 14.21 0.19 15.99
CA LEU A 122 14.69 1.56 16.20
C LEU A 122 13.92 2.58 15.35
N PHE A 123 13.69 2.26 14.08
CA PHE A 123 12.89 3.10 13.18
C PHE A 123 11.45 3.27 13.67
N SER A 124 10.84 2.19 14.17
CA SER A 124 9.49 2.23 14.72
C SER A 124 9.41 3.06 16.00
N ILE A 125 10.42 2.97 16.88
CA ILE A 125 10.54 3.83 18.07
C ILE A 125 10.66 5.29 17.66
N TYR A 126 11.50 5.60 16.67
CA TYR A 126 11.68 6.96 16.18
C TYR A 126 10.38 7.55 15.63
N ILE A 127 9.67 6.83 14.77
CA ILE A 127 8.38 7.29 14.22
C ILE A 127 7.35 7.50 15.32
N PHE A 128 7.27 6.57 16.28
CA PHE A 128 6.34 6.68 17.39
C PHE A 128 6.63 7.93 18.24
N TYR A 129 7.90 8.14 18.60
CA TYR A 129 8.34 9.32 19.34
C TYR A 129 8.06 10.62 18.57
N GLU A 130 8.47 10.70 17.30
CA GLU A 130 8.27 11.90 16.49
C GLU A 130 6.79 12.21 16.26
N GLY A 131 5.96 11.20 16.00
CA GLY A 131 4.52 11.40 15.82
C GLY A 131 3.82 11.87 17.11
N LEU A 132 4.24 11.39 18.28
CA LEU A 132 3.74 11.90 19.56
C LEU A 132 4.17 13.35 19.78
N MET A 133 5.47 13.63 19.66
CA MET A 133 6.04 14.94 19.96
C MET A 133 5.72 16.01 18.91
N ALA A 134 5.36 15.63 17.69
CA ALA A 134 4.96 16.56 16.63
C ALA A 134 3.49 16.97 16.68
N GLY A 135 2.67 16.34 17.53
CA GLY A 135 1.29 16.77 17.71
C GLY A 135 0.47 15.93 18.68
N TRP A 136 0.45 14.61 18.54
CA TRP A 136 -0.53 13.74 19.24
C TRP A 136 -0.43 13.77 20.77
N LEU A 137 0.72 14.14 21.34
CA LEU A 137 0.88 14.21 22.80
C LEU A 137 0.41 15.53 23.42
N TYR A 138 0.48 16.65 22.67
CA TYR A 138 0.30 17.99 23.25
C TYR A 138 -0.66 18.90 22.48
N ASP A 139 -0.67 18.85 21.14
CA ASP A 139 -1.31 19.86 20.30
C ASP A 139 -2.53 19.35 19.53
N TYR A 140 -2.53 18.09 19.11
CA TYR A 140 -3.55 17.57 18.21
C TYR A 140 -4.83 17.17 18.93
N ASN A 141 -5.96 17.40 18.27
CA ASN A 141 -7.28 17.00 18.76
C ASN A 141 -7.67 15.62 18.23
N TYR A 142 -7.90 14.67 19.13
CA TYR A 142 -8.33 13.30 18.84
C TYR A 142 -9.72 13.18 18.18
N TYR A 143 -10.55 14.23 18.23
CA TYR A 143 -11.89 14.24 17.64
C TYR A 143 -11.90 14.74 16.19
N CYS A 144 -11.14 15.81 15.91
CA CYS A 144 -10.98 16.38 14.57
C CYS A 144 -9.67 17.15 14.50
N GLN A 145 -8.75 16.64 13.69
CA GLN A 145 -7.51 17.35 13.37
C GLN A 145 -7.43 17.65 11.86
N PRO A 146 -7.66 18.89 11.41
CA PRO A 146 -7.53 19.25 10.01
C PRO A 146 -6.07 19.17 9.54
N VAL A 147 -5.89 19.21 8.23
CA VAL A 147 -4.56 19.30 7.60
C VAL A 147 -4.07 20.73 7.72
N ASP A 148 -2.85 20.91 8.20
CA ASP A 148 -2.19 22.19 8.32
C ASP A 148 -1.25 22.41 7.13
N TYR A 149 -1.64 23.32 6.24
CA TYR A 149 -0.86 23.67 5.04
C TYR A 149 0.20 24.74 5.29
N THR A 150 0.32 25.25 6.52
CA THR A 150 1.32 26.24 6.88
C THR A 150 2.69 25.60 7.09
N ASP A 151 3.75 26.35 6.77
CA ASP A 151 5.14 25.92 7.00
C ASP A 151 5.61 26.27 8.41
N ASN A 152 4.98 25.66 9.41
CA ASN A 152 5.40 25.79 10.79
C ASN A 152 6.28 24.60 11.24
N PRO A 153 7.07 24.76 12.31
CA PRO A 153 8.00 23.72 12.76
C PRO A 153 7.33 22.39 13.12
N LEU A 154 6.12 22.42 13.70
CA LEU A 154 5.40 21.20 14.11
C LEU A 154 4.82 20.44 12.92
N SER A 155 4.20 21.15 11.97
CA SER A 155 3.71 20.61 10.69
C SER A 155 4.86 19.97 9.90
N ARG A 156 6.01 20.65 9.82
CA ARG A 156 7.21 20.11 9.15
C ARG A 156 7.78 18.90 9.88
N ARG A 157 7.78 18.90 11.22
CA ARG A 157 8.20 17.75 12.03
C ARG A 157 7.30 16.53 11.80
N MET A 158 5.98 16.72 11.80
CA MET A 158 5.02 15.66 11.47
C MET A 158 5.20 15.17 10.04
N ALA A 159 5.36 16.08 9.08
CA ALA A 159 5.60 15.73 7.69
C ALA A 159 6.86 14.87 7.51
N ASN A 160 7.96 15.24 8.18
CA ASN A 160 9.19 14.45 8.19
C ASN A 160 8.95 13.03 8.75
N ALA A 161 8.18 12.91 9.85
CA ALA A 161 7.83 11.61 10.43
C ALA A 161 6.98 10.77 9.46
N VAL A 162 6.04 11.38 8.74
CA VAL A 162 5.22 10.69 7.72
C VAL A 162 6.06 10.25 6.52
N HIS A 163 7.01 11.07 6.06
CA HIS A 163 7.94 10.68 5.00
C HIS A 163 8.87 9.55 5.42
N PHE A 164 9.38 9.61 6.65
CA PHE A 164 10.20 8.54 7.22
C PHE A 164 9.39 7.24 7.38
N TYR A 165 8.12 7.32 7.82
CA TYR A 165 7.21 6.20 7.84
C TYR A 165 7.01 5.58 6.45
N PHE A 166 6.78 6.40 5.43
CA PHE A 166 6.69 5.93 4.04
C PHE A 166 7.98 5.22 3.60
N THR A 167 9.14 5.80 3.91
CA THR A 167 10.44 5.21 3.60
C THR A 167 10.61 3.85 4.30
N CYS A 168 10.22 3.75 5.56
CA CYS A 168 10.19 2.48 6.29
C CYS A 168 9.32 1.44 5.56
N LYS A 169 8.12 1.80 5.08
CA LYS A 169 7.27 0.85 4.31
C LYS A 169 7.93 0.31 3.06
N LEU A 170 8.82 1.07 2.41
CA LEU A 170 9.64 0.56 1.31
C LEU A 170 10.72 -0.42 1.81
N ILE A 171 11.37 -0.13 2.94
CA ILE A 171 12.37 -1.02 3.55
C ILE A 171 11.71 -2.32 4.03
N GLU A 172 10.47 -2.28 4.53
CA GLU A 172 9.70 -3.45 4.96
C GLU A 172 9.45 -4.46 3.83
N LEU A 173 9.57 -4.06 2.55
CA LEU A 173 9.50 -4.99 1.42
C LEU A 173 10.61 -6.06 1.47
N LEU A 174 11.71 -5.80 2.18
CA LEU A 174 12.78 -6.76 2.42
C LEU A 174 12.33 -7.97 3.25
N ASP A 175 11.24 -7.89 4.01
CA ASP A 175 10.65 -9.04 4.72
C ASP A 175 10.36 -10.19 3.75
N THR A 176 9.74 -9.86 2.62
CA THR A 176 9.42 -10.84 1.58
C THR A 176 10.67 -11.36 0.90
N VAL A 177 11.71 -10.52 0.75
CA VAL A 177 13.02 -10.97 0.24
C VAL A 177 13.62 -12.04 1.15
N PHE A 178 13.61 -11.82 2.47
CA PHE A 178 14.05 -12.84 3.42
C PHE A 178 13.21 -14.12 3.34
N PHE A 179 11.88 -14.02 3.17
CA PHE A 179 11.02 -15.20 3.04
C PHE A 179 11.33 -16.02 1.78
N VAL A 180 11.52 -15.35 0.64
CA VAL A 180 11.88 -15.99 -0.63
C VAL A 180 13.23 -16.71 -0.51
N LEU A 181 14.26 -16.00 -0.06
CA LEU A 181 15.63 -16.54 0.04
C LEU A 181 15.75 -17.69 1.06
N ARG A 182 14.86 -17.76 2.04
CA ARG A 182 14.78 -18.86 3.01
C ARG A 182 13.81 -19.99 2.62
N LYS A 183 13.20 -19.92 1.43
CA LYS A 183 12.13 -20.82 0.97
C LYS A 183 10.97 -20.96 1.95
N LYS A 184 10.59 -19.86 2.62
CA LYS A 184 9.46 -19.83 3.55
C LYS A 184 8.18 -19.35 2.86
N ASN A 185 7.81 -20.01 1.76
CA ASN A 185 6.67 -19.62 0.93
C ASN A 185 5.34 -19.55 1.69
N ARG A 186 5.16 -20.33 2.76
CA ARG A 186 3.97 -20.23 3.64
C ARG A 186 3.82 -18.85 4.29
N GLN A 187 4.91 -18.10 4.46
CA GLN A 187 4.88 -16.74 5.03
C GLN A 187 4.46 -15.70 3.98
N ILE A 188 4.68 -15.98 2.69
CA ILE A 188 4.25 -15.14 1.56
C ILE A 188 2.77 -15.42 1.26
N SER A 189 1.93 -15.13 2.24
CA SER A 189 0.48 -15.27 2.14
C SER A 189 -0.16 -14.11 1.34
N SER A 190 -1.39 -14.29 0.88
CA SER A 190 -2.14 -13.21 0.22
C SER A 190 -2.28 -11.97 1.11
N LEU A 191 -2.49 -12.17 2.42
CA LEU A 191 -2.52 -11.08 3.41
C LEU A 191 -1.20 -10.30 3.42
N HIS A 192 -0.07 -11.02 3.48
CA HIS A 192 1.27 -10.41 3.49
C HIS A 192 1.53 -9.59 2.23
N VAL A 193 1.30 -10.19 1.06
CA VAL A 193 1.57 -9.52 -0.23
C VAL A 193 0.64 -8.33 -0.43
N TYR A 194 -0.66 -8.47 -0.10
CA TYR A 194 -1.62 -7.36 -0.16
C TYR A 194 -1.18 -6.20 0.74
N HIS A 195 -0.85 -6.47 2.00
CA HIS A 195 -0.38 -5.46 2.95
C HIS A 195 0.87 -4.74 2.44
N HIS A 196 1.93 -5.48 2.11
CA HIS A 196 3.21 -4.89 1.73
C HIS A 196 3.16 -4.20 0.35
N ALA A 197 2.23 -4.55 -0.54
CA ALA A 197 2.03 -3.80 -1.77
C ALA A 197 1.24 -2.50 -1.54
N LEU A 198 0.22 -2.52 -0.68
CA LEU A 198 -0.69 -1.40 -0.47
C LEU A 198 -0.13 -0.34 0.49
N MET A 199 0.54 -0.74 1.57
CA MET A 199 1.00 0.21 2.60
C MET A 199 1.97 1.28 2.08
N PRO A 200 2.94 0.99 1.18
CA PRO A 200 3.78 2.03 0.60
C PRO A 200 2.99 2.99 -0.32
N ILE A 201 1.97 2.49 -1.02
CA ILE A 201 1.09 3.35 -1.84
C ILE A 201 0.31 4.30 -0.93
N CYS A 202 -0.30 3.78 0.14
CA CYS A 202 -0.98 4.61 1.14
C CYS A 202 -0.03 5.61 1.80
N GLY A 203 1.20 5.20 2.12
CA GLY A 203 2.24 6.07 2.68
C GLY A 203 2.63 7.19 1.71
N TRP A 204 2.75 6.90 0.41
CA TRP A 204 3.03 7.91 -0.60
C TRP A 204 1.88 8.92 -0.74
N ILE A 205 0.63 8.45 -0.79
CA ILE A 205 -0.57 9.32 -0.82
C ILE A 205 -0.61 10.19 0.45
N GLY A 206 -0.38 9.59 1.63
CA GLY A 206 -0.31 10.31 2.90
C GLY A 206 0.76 11.39 2.87
N CYS A 207 1.99 11.06 2.51
CA CYS A 207 3.09 12.04 2.47
C CYS A 207 2.86 13.14 1.43
N ARG A 208 2.29 12.82 0.26
CA ARG A 208 2.07 13.77 -0.82
C ARG A 208 0.95 14.77 -0.53
N PHE A 209 -0.17 14.28 0.00
CA PHE A 209 -1.40 15.07 0.12
C PHE A 209 -1.73 15.46 1.56
N LEU A 210 -1.44 14.58 2.53
CA LEU A 210 -1.86 14.72 3.93
C LEU A 210 -0.71 14.38 4.90
N PRO A 211 0.43 15.09 4.83
CA PRO A 211 1.61 14.78 5.64
C PRO A 211 1.45 15.17 7.12
N ASN A 212 0.28 15.63 7.53
CA ASN A 212 -0.09 15.96 8.89
C ASN A 212 -1.61 15.78 9.08
N GLY A 213 -2.12 16.09 10.27
CA GLY A 213 -3.55 16.03 10.56
C GLY A 213 -4.06 14.64 10.92
N HIS A 214 -5.38 14.48 10.84
CA HIS A 214 -6.13 13.35 11.43
C HIS A 214 -5.60 11.96 11.09
N GLY A 215 -5.23 11.73 9.83
CA GLY A 215 -4.77 10.42 9.36
C GLY A 215 -3.44 9.97 9.97
N THR A 216 -2.65 10.88 10.53
CA THR A 216 -1.30 10.54 11.04
C THR A 216 -1.32 9.70 12.32
N LEU A 217 -2.41 9.70 13.09
CA LEU A 217 -2.54 8.83 14.28
C LEU A 217 -2.41 7.35 13.92
N LEU A 218 -2.88 6.97 12.72
CA LEU A 218 -2.70 5.63 12.19
C LEU A 218 -1.22 5.24 12.14
N GLY A 219 -0.37 6.14 11.64
CA GLY A 219 1.07 5.93 11.56
C GLY A 219 1.70 5.76 12.94
N VAL A 220 1.28 6.56 13.91
CA VAL A 220 1.74 6.47 15.31
C VAL A 220 1.36 5.12 15.94
N ILE A 221 0.09 4.73 15.85
CA ILE A 221 -0.37 3.44 16.39
C ILE A 221 0.31 2.28 15.66
N ASN A 222 0.47 2.36 14.33
CA ASN A 222 1.16 1.33 13.56
C ASN A 222 2.63 1.20 13.97
N ALA A 223 3.33 2.32 14.16
CA ALA A 223 4.71 2.32 14.63
C ALA A 223 4.82 1.63 16.00
N PHE A 224 3.92 1.94 16.94
CA PHE A 224 3.89 1.26 18.25
C PHE A 224 3.75 -0.26 18.13
N ILE A 225 2.80 -0.73 17.32
CA ILE A 225 2.62 -2.17 17.11
C ILE A 225 3.82 -2.79 16.36
N HIS A 226 4.45 -2.05 15.44
CA HIS A 226 5.65 -2.48 14.74
C HIS A 226 6.86 -2.63 15.66
N ILE A 227 7.00 -1.81 16.71
CA ILE A 227 8.02 -2.02 17.77
C ILE A 227 7.89 -3.44 18.34
N ILE A 228 6.68 -3.82 18.74
CA ILE A 228 6.40 -5.12 19.37
C ILE A 228 6.54 -6.26 18.35
N MET A 229 6.05 -6.07 17.12
CA MET A 229 6.10 -7.07 16.06
C MET A 229 7.55 -7.37 15.62
N TYR A 230 8.37 -6.35 15.37
CA TYR A 230 9.76 -6.57 14.97
C TYR A 230 10.61 -7.06 16.12
N MET A 231 10.30 -6.70 17.37
CA MET A 231 10.90 -7.33 18.55
C MET A 231 10.63 -8.84 18.56
N TYR A 232 9.38 -9.24 18.29
CA TYR A 232 9.01 -10.65 18.16
C TYR A 232 9.81 -11.34 17.04
N TYR A 233 9.92 -10.73 15.86
CA TYR A 233 10.66 -11.31 14.73
C TYR A 233 12.16 -11.38 14.96
N MET A 234 12.74 -10.40 15.64
CA MET A 234 14.13 -10.42 16.07
C MET A 234 14.39 -11.62 16.99
N LEU A 235 13.58 -11.78 18.04
CA LEU A 235 13.69 -12.91 18.97
C LEU A 235 13.47 -14.27 18.28
N ALA A 236 12.50 -14.35 17.38
CA ALA A 236 12.25 -15.55 16.57
C ALA A 236 13.42 -15.89 15.63
N SER A 237 14.19 -14.90 15.21
CA SER A 237 15.36 -15.07 14.34
C SER A 237 16.58 -15.62 15.09
N ILE A 238 16.65 -15.47 16.42
CA ILE A 238 17.71 -16.08 17.24
C ILE A 238 17.66 -17.62 17.17
N GLY A 239 16.53 -18.23 16.82
CA GLY A 239 16.49 -19.64 16.44
C GLY A 239 15.59 -20.51 17.34
N PRO A 240 15.62 -21.84 17.14
CA PRO A 240 14.59 -22.74 17.67
C PRO A 240 14.46 -22.73 19.19
N HIS A 241 15.58 -22.54 19.91
CA HIS A 241 15.58 -22.47 21.37
C HIS A 241 14.73 -21.30 21.91
N MET A 242 14.57 -20.21 21.15
CA MET A 242 13.75 -19.07 21.55
C MET A 242 12.26 -19.30 21.38
N ASN A 243 11.83 -20.22 20.50
CA ASN A 243 10.42 -20.44 20.21
C ASN A 243 9.58 -20.79 21.45
N LYS A 244 10.19 -21.44 22.46
CA LYS A 244 9.51 -21.77 23.73
C LYS A 244 9.12 -20.53 24.55
N TYR A 245 9.85 -19.44 24.44
CA TYR A 245 9.57 -18.18 25.14
C TYR A 245 8.60 -17.27 24.38
N LEU A 246 8.33 -17.57 23.10
CA LEU A 246 7.47 -16.79 22.20
C LEU A 246 6.00 -17.22 22.25
N TRP A 247 5.51 -17.62 23.43
CA TRP A 247 4.13 -18.04 23.65
C TRP A 247 3.10 -16.94 23.37
N TRP A 248 3.53 -15.68 23.43
CA TRP A 248 2.67 -14.50 23.29
C TRP A 248 2.35 -14.10 21.84
N LYS A 249 2.77 -14.90 20.84
CA LYS A 249 2.47 -14.67 19.42
C LYS A 249 0.99 -14.39 19.14
N LYS A 250 0.09 -15.10 19.84
CA LYS A 250 -1.36 -14.91 19.68
C LYS A 250 -1.79 -13.50 20.09
N TYR A 251 -1.25 -12.98 21.19
CA TYR A 251 -1.57 -11.64 21.68
C TYR A 251 -1.05 -10.56 20.75
N LEU A 252 0.08 -10.79 20.06
CA LEU A 252 0.56 -9.90 19.01
C LEU A 252 -0.50 -9.76 17.88
N THR A 253 -1.06 -10.87 17.41
CA THR A 253 -2.13 -10.82 16.40
C THR A 253 -3.39 -10.14 16.94
N SER A 254 -3.73 -10.34 18.22
CA SER A 254 -4.85 -9.62 18.86
C SER A 254 -4.61 -8.11 18.95
N LEU A 255 -3.39 -7.67 19.27
CA LEU A 255 -3.03 -6.25 19.30
C LEU A 255 -3.13 -5.60 17.91
N GLN A 256 -2.71 -6.29 16.86
CA GLN A 256 -2.87 -5.82 15.47
C GLN A 256 -4.35 -5.64 15.10
N LEU A 257 -5.21 -6.59 15.51
CA LEU A 257 -6.65 -6.47 15.25
C LEU A 257 -7.29 -5.30 16.02
N ILE A 258 -6.93 -5.13 17.30
CA ILE A 258 -7.37 -4.00 18.12
C ILE A 258 -6.92 -2.68 17.50
N GLN A 259 -5.68 -2.60 17.00
CA GLN A 259 -5.18 -1.44 16.29
C GLN A 259 -6.09 -1.06 15.12
N PHE A 260 -6.47 -2.00 14.25
CA PHE A 260 -7.31 -1.69 13.10
C PHE A 260 -8.71 -1.24 13.51
N CYS A 261 -9.28 -1.79 14.59
CA CYS A 261 -10.54 -1.33 15.15
C CYS A 261 -10.45 0.11 15.67
N ILE A 262 -9.38 0.45 16.41
CA ILE A 262 -9.15 1.82 16.91
C ILE A 262 -9.01 2.80 15.73
N ILE A 263 -8.20 2.45 14.73
CA ILE A 263 -7.99 3.27 13.53
C ILE A 263 -9.30 3.48 12.77
N PHE A 264 -10.11 2.42 12.63
CA PHE A 264 -11.41 2.50 11.98
C PHE A 264 -12.32 3.49 12.71
N VAL A 265 -12.53 3.33 14.03
CA VAL A 265 -13.39 4.23 14.81
C VAL A 265 -12.89 5.67 14.76
N HIS A 266 -11.58 5.87 14.98
CA HIS A 266 -10.97 7.20 14.94
C HIS A 266 -11.09 7.88 13.58
N THR A 267 -11.02 7.13 12.48
CA THR A 267 -11.13 7.72 11.13
C THR A 267 -12.60 7.88 10.72
N PHE A 268 -13.48 7.01 11.18
CA PHE A 268 -14.91 7.01 10.87
C PHE A 268 -15.63 8.24 11.45
N GLN A 269 -15.19 8.76 12.59
CA GLN A 269 -15.80 9.95 13.20
C GLN A 269 -15.77 11.20 12.29
N ILE A 270 -14.81 11.29 11.35
CA ILE A 270 -14.69 12.42 10.42
C ILE A 270 -15.95 12.62 9.55
N PHE A 271 -16.71 11.55 9.28
CA PHE A 271 -17.94 11.64 8.51
C PHE A 271 -19.07 12.39 9.24
N PHE A 272 -19.02 12.48 10.57
CA PHE A 272 -20.10 13.04 11.38
C PHE A 272 -19.74 14.37 12.04
N ASN A 273 -18.44 14.66 12.17
CA ASN A 273 -17.97 15.76 13.02
C ASN A 273 -17.79 17.09 12.26
N GLY A 274 -18.15 17.16 10.96
CA GLY A 274 -17.98 18.38 10.15
C GLY A 274 -16.52 18.83 9.99
N CYS A 275 -15.55 17.92 10.18
CA CYS A 275 -14.13 18.23 10.18
C CYS A 275 -13.64 18.61 8.78
N ASN A 276 -12.80 19.66 8.67
CA ASN A 276 -12.18 20.06 7.40
C ASN A 276 -11.02 19.13 7.02
N TYR A 277 -11.37 17.89 6.70
CA TYR A 277 -10.45 16.84 6.28
C TYR A 277 -11.04 16.10 5.07
N PRO A 278 -10.24 15.73 4.06
CA PRO A 278 -10.76 15.21 2.78
C PRO A 278 -11.51 13.89 2.93
N VAL A 279 -12.83 13.97 2.82
CA VAL A 279 -13.80 12.87 2.98
C VAL A 279 -13.50 11.67 2.08
N PHE A 280 -13.07 11.91 0.83
CA PHE A 280 -12.73 10.83 -0.11
C PHE A 280 -11.55 9.98 0.39
N LEU A 281 -10.49 10.61 0.91
CA LEU A 281 -9.33 9.90 1.44
C LEU A 281 -9.67 9.19 2.76
N THR A 282 -10.51 9.81 3.60
CA THR A 282 -11.10 9.19 4.80
C THR A 282 -11.86 7.92 4.45
N PHE A 283 -12.66 7.93 3.39
CA PHE A 283 -13.41 6.76 2.93
C PHE A 283 -12.49 5.62 2.51
N LEU A 284 -11.48 5.90 1.68
CA LEU A 284 -10.50 4.89 1.28
C LEU A 284 -9.76 4.28 2.48
N LEU A 285 -9.42 5.10 3.48
CA LEU A 285 -8.71 4.64 4.68
C LEU A 285 -9.58 3.72 5.55
N ASN A 286 -10.85 4.06 5.72
CA ASN A 286 -11.81 3.22 6.44
C ASN A 286 -12.08 1.91 5.71
N PHE A 287 -12.24 1.97 4.38
CA PHE A 287 -12.41 0.77 3.57
C PHE A 287 -11.21 -0.17 3.70
N ASN A 288 -9.99 0.36 3.62
CA ASN A 288 -8.78 -0.43 3.84
C ASN A 288 -8.70 -1.03 5.25
N SER A 289 -9.09 -0.27 6.27
CA SER A 289 -9.14 -0.75 7.66
C SER A 289 -10.11 -1.93 7.83
N LEU A 290 -11.28 -1.89 7.18
CA LEU A 290 -12.23 -3.00 7.16
C LEU A 290 -11.65 -4.26 6.49
N VAL A 291 -10.94 -4.09 5.37
CA VAL A 291 -10.25 -5.19 4.69
C VAL A 291 -9.21 -5.82 5.63
N PHE A 292 -8.42 -5.01 6.36
CA PHE A 292 -7.46 -5.55 7.33
C PHE A 292 -8.13 -6.26 8.50
N ILE A 293 -9.21 -5.71 9.06
CA ILE A 293 -9.99 -6.39 10.11
C ILE A 293 -10.47 -7.76 9.62
N TYR A 294 -10.99 -7.84 8.40
CA TYR A 294 -11.42 -9.09 7.79
C TYR A 294 -10.26 -10.08 7.59
N LEU A 295 -9.16 -9.65 6.97
CA LEU A 295 -8.04 -10.54 6.66
C LEU A 295 -7.34 -11.04 7.92
N PHE A 296 -7.08 -10.16 8.90
CA PHE A 296 -6.49 -10.56 10.18
C PHE A 296 -7.46 -11.36 11.04
N GLY A 297 -8.75 -11.05 11.01
CA GLY A 297 -9.79 -11.82 11.68
C GLY A 297 -9.87 -13.25 11.14
N SER A 298 -9.91 -13.40 9.81
CA SER A 298 -9.86 -14.70 9.13
C SER A 298 -8.59 -15.48 9.48
N PHE A 299 -7.42 -14.83 9.41
CA PHE A 299 -6.15 -15.42 9.81
C PHE A 299 -6.16 -15.90 11.27
N TYR A 300 -6.74 -15.12 12.18
CA TYR A 300 -6.80 -15.44 13.61
C TYR A 300 -7.72 -16.64 13.87
N ILE A 301 -8.90 -16.68 13.24
CA ILE A 301 -9.84 -17.80 13.34
C ILE A 301 -9.19 -19.09 12.84
N GLU A 302 -8.58 -19.04 11.65
CA GLU A 302 -7.91 -20.18 11.02
C GLU A 302 -6.78 -20.73 11.91
N ASN A 303 -5.89 -19.86 12.39
CA ASN A 303 -4.66 -20.29 13.04
C ASN A 303 -4.80 -20.57 14.54
N TYR A 304 -5.73 -19.92 15.24
CA TYR A 304 -5.81 -19.99 16.71
C TYR A 304 -7.12 -20.60 17.22
N ILE A 305 -8.24 -20.47 16.50
CA ILE A 305 -9.52 -21.04 16.93
C ILE A 305 -9.67 -22.45 16.35
N LYS A 306 -9.74 -22.59 15.01
CA LYS A 306 -9.93 -23.90 14.36
C LYS A 306 -8.82 -24.89 14.71
N ASN A 307 -7.55 -24.46 14.69
CA ASN A 307 -6.43 -25.31 15.10
C ASN A 307 -6.50 -25.79 16.55
N LYS A 308 -7.05 -24.97 17.47
CA LYS A 308 -7.22 -25.36 18.87
C LYS A 308 -8.34 -26.40 19.01
N GLU A 309 -9.45 -26.21 18.30
CA GLU A 309 -10.56 -27.17 18.25
C GLU A 309 -10.12 -28.52 17.65
N GLN A 310 -9.35 -28.51 16.56
CA GLN A 310 -8.81 -29.73 15.97
C GLN A 310 -7.88 -30.48 16.94
N LYS A 311 -7.02 -29.78 17.67
CA LYS A 311 -6.17 -30.39 18.71
C LYS A 311 -7.00 -30.98 19.85
N LYS A 312 -8.05 -30.27 20.28
CA LYS A 312 -8.99 -30.75 21.32
C LYS A 312 -9.69 -32.02 20.86
N ASN A 313 -10.28 -32.01 19.66
CA ASN A 313 -11.02 -33.16 19.10
C ASN A 313 -10.11 -34.38 18.87
N LYS A 314 -8.84 -34.17 18.48
CA LYS A 314 -7.87 -35.26 18.34
C LYS A 314 -7.52 -35.87 19.70
N THR A 315 -7.35 -35.05 20.72
CA THR A 315 -7.08 -35.50 22.10
C THR A 315 -8.26 -36.30 22.64
N GLU A 316 -9.49 -35.78 22.50
CA GLU A 316 -10.72 -36.48 22.91
C GLU A 316 -10.91 -37.82 22.19
N LYS A 317 -10.57 -37.92 20.89
CA LYS A 317 -10.57 -39.19 20.16
C LYS A 317 -9.56 -40.18 20.73
N ILE A 318 -8.33 -39.75 21.00
CA ILE A 318 -7.27 -40.61 21.56
C ILE A 318 -7.70 -41.14 22.94
N THR A 319 -8.22 -40.28 23.82
CA THR A 319 -8.70 -40.70 25.16
C THR A 319 -9.86 -41.69 25.05
N LYS A 320 -10.82 -41.47 24.14
CA LYS A 320 -11.93 -42.42 23.91
C LYS A 320 -11.48 -43.77 23.35
N THR A 321 -10.42 -43.80 22.56
CA THR A 321 -9.83 -45.06 22.05
C THR A 321 -9.04 -45.79 23.14
N ALA A 322 -8.28 -45.08 23.97
CA ALA A 322 -7.55 -45.67 25.09
C ALA A 322 -8.50 -46.34 26.10
N ASN A 323 -9.58 -45.64 26.49
CA ASN A 323 -10.59 -46.17 27.42
C ASN A 323 -11.45 -47.32 26.86
N LYS A 324 -11.28 -47.68 25.58
CA LYS A 324 -11.94 -48.83 24.93
C LYS A 324 -11.05 -50.07 24.87
N MET A 325 -9.76 -49.93 25.20
CA MET A 325 -8.77 -51.02 25.18
C MET A 325 -8.47 -51.57 26.59
N GLU A 326 -8.91 -50.86 27.62
CA GLU A 326 -9.12 -51.39 28.99
C GLU A 326 -10.53 -51.97 29.10
#